data_AF-A0A847DCG8-F1
#
_entry.id   AF-A0A847DCG8-F1
#
_cell.length_a   1.000
_cell.length_b   1.000
_cell.length_c   1.000
_cell.angle_alpha   90.00
_cell.angle_beta   90.00
_cell.angle_gamma   90.00
#
_symmetry.space_group_name_H-M   'P 1'
#
loop_
_entity.id
_entity.type
_entity.pdbx_description
1 polymer ?
#
loop_
_entity_poly.entity_id
_entity_poly.type
_entity_poly.pdbx_seq_one_letter_code
_entity_poly.pdbx_strand_id
1 'polypeptide(L)'
;MKRISISAKLLLMVAVLALISNTLYGSEKITVMNPAIANPGVDRVALTERLKSLDGKTLYLVDINWGGPDAAYGVFEEMKIWFNENMPKVNVIVKRKTGSYMADDKDLWKEIGEKGNAAVIGVSG
;
A
#
# COMPACT_ATOMS: atom_id res chain seq x y z
N MET A 1 -43.01 -53.82 23.79
CA MET A 1 -42.71 -52.37 23.65
C MET A 1 -42.91 -51.69 25.01
N LYS A 2 -41.84 -51.39 25.76
CA LYS A 2 -41.96 -50.64 27.03
C LYS A 2 -42.11 -49.16 26.71
N ARG A 3 -43.28 -48.59 26.99
CA ARG A 3 -43.50 -47.12 26.94
C ARG A 3 -42.73 -46.50 28.10
N ILE A 4 -41.65 -45.79 27.78
CA ILE A 4 -40.89 -45.00 28.76
C ILE A 4 -41.76 -43.80 29.12
N SER A 5 -42.39 -43.78 30.29
CA SER A 5 -43.11 -42.62 30.80
C SER A 5 -42.10 -41.60 31.33
N ILE A 6 -41.81 -40.58 30.54
CA ILE A 6 -41.01 -39.44 30.97
C ILE A 6 -41.84 -38.68 32.00
N SER A 7 -41.35 -38.58 33.24
CA SER A 7 -42.07 -37.89 34.31
C SER A 7 -42.13 -36.39 34.00
N ALA A 8 -43.26 -35.74 34.30
CA ALA A 8 -43.43 -34.29 34.11
C ALA A 8 -42.32 -33.48 34.82
N LYS A 9 -41.77 -34.01 35.91
CA LYS A 9 -40.63 -33.44 36.64
C LYS A 9 -39.33 -33.46 35.82
N LEU A 10 -39.08 -34.52 35.06
CA LEU A 10 -37.90 -34.62 34.19
C LEU A 10 -38.01 -33.68 33.00
N LEU A 11 -39.20 -33.53 32.42
CA LEU A 11 -39.46 -32.57 31.34
C LEU A 11 -39.30 -31.13 31.81
N LEU A 12 -39.80 -30.81 33.02
CA LEU A 12 -39.65 -29.51 33.64
C LEU A 12 -38.18 -29.18 33.96
N MET A 13 -37.40 -30.17 34.43
CA MET A 13 -35.98 -30.00 34.71
C MET A 13 -35.16 -29.70 33.45
N VAL A 14 -35.45 -30.40 32.34
CA VAL A 14 -34.78 -30.15 31.04
C VAL A 14 -35.17 -28.77 30.49
N ALA A 15 -36.43 -28.36 30.61
CA ALA A 15 -36.86 -27.03 30.19
C ALA A 15 -36.17 -25.91 31.01
N VAL A 16 -36.03 -26.09 32.32
CA VAL A 16 -35.32 -25.16 33.21
C VAL A 16 -33.83 -25.10 32.85
N LEU A 17 -33.16 -26.24 32.61
CA LEU A 17 -31.77 -26.28 32.16
C LEU A 17 -31.55 -25.59 30.80
N ALA A 18 -32.48 -25.75 29.85
CA ALA A 18 -32.42 -25.09 28.54
C ALA A 18 -32.62 -23.56 28.65
N LEU A 19 -33.48 -23.11 29.56
CA LEU A 19 -33.70 -21.67 29.83
C LEU A 19 -32.49 -21.00 30.50
N ILE A 20 -31.78 -21.70 31.39
CA ILE A 20 -30.58 -21.18 32.08
C ILE A 20 -29.38 -21.08 31.11
N SER A 21 -29.28 -21.99 30.15
CA SER A 21 -28.20 -22.00 29.15
C SER A 21 -28.25 -20.78 28.23
N ASN A 22 -29.45 -20.31 27.87
CA ASN A 22 -29.64 -19.14 26.99
C ASN A 22 -29.41 -17.80 27.71
N THR A 23 -29.61 -17.72 29.03
CA THR A 23 -29.34 -16.51 29.82
C THR A 23 -27.87 -16.34 30.19
N LEU A 24 -27.10 -17.44 30.26
CA LEU A 24 -25.65 -17.39 30.52
C LEU A 24 -24.81 -17.07 29.27
N TYR A 25 -25.39 -17.23 28.07
CA TYR A 25 -24.77 -16.84 26.79
C TYR A 25 -25.19 -15.43 26.36
N GLY A 26 -25.23 -14.49 27.31
CA GLY A 26 -25.24 -13.08 26.96
C GLY A 26 -23.88 -12.72 26.39
N SER A 27 -23.77 -12.61 25.06
CA SER A 27 -22.56 -12.09 24.43
C SER A 27 -22.44 -10.59 24.75
N GLU A 28 -21.83 -10.28 25.89
CA GLU A 28 -21.48 -8.91 26.23
C GLU A 28 -20.62 -8.34 25.10
N LYS A 29 -21.14 -7.32 24.43
CA LYS A 29 -20.44 -6.67 23.34
C LYS A 29 -19.31 -5.86 23.95
N ILE A 30 -18.07 -6.27 23.66
CA ILE A 30 -16.91 -5.44 23.96
C ILE A 30 -16.86 -4.28 22.97
N THR A 31 -16.60 -3.07 23.47
CA THR A 31 -16.34 -1.92 22.61
C THR A 31 -14.88 -1.97 22.17
N VAL A 32 -14.65 -2.18 20.88
CA VAL A 32 -13.30 -2.12 20.28
C VAL A 32 -13.14 -0.76 19.63
N MET A 33 -12.18 0.03 20.12
CA MET A 33 -11.82 1.28 19.46
C MET A 33 -11.04 0.96 18.18
N ASN A 34 -11.42 1.58 17.07
CA ASN A 34 -10.66 1.51 15.83
C ASN A 34 -9.50 2.51 15.91
N PRO A 35 -8.23 2.07 16.01
CA PRO A 35 -7.09 2.97 16.06
C PRO A 35 -6.80 3.62 14.70
N ALA A 36 -7.53 3.26 13.64
CA ALA A 36 -7.39 3.90 12.34
C ALA A 36 -7.81 5.37 12.45
N ILE A 37 -6.80 6.23 12.51
CA ILE A 37 -6.96 7.65 12.24
C ILE A 37 -7.41 7.74 10.79
N ALA A 38 -8.60 8.28 10.54
CA ALA A 38 -8.95 8.76 9.21
C ALA A 38 -7.90 9.82 8.89
N ASN A 39 -6.89 9.49 8.07
CA ASN A 39 -5.82 10.40 7.72
C ASN A 39 -6.49 11.64 7.10
N PRO A 40 -6.57 12.78 7.82
CA PRO A 40 -7.12 13.98 7.22
C PRO A 40 -6.11 14.34 6.15
N GLY A 41 -6.46 14.09 4.89
CA GLY A 41 -5.56 14.24 3.77
C GLY A 41 -4.82 15.56 3.90
N VAL A 42 -3.49 15.50 4.04
CA VAL A 42 -2.68 16.70 4.21
C VAL A 42 -2.71 17.47 2.90
N ASP A 43 -2.98 18.77 2.97
CA ASP A 43 -2.88 19.66 1.83
C ASP A 43 -1.45 19.64 1.31
N ARG A 44 -1.28 19.13 0.08
CA ARG A 44 0.04 19.01 -0.54
C ARG A 44 0.47 20.37 -1.06
N VAL A 45 1.34 21.04 -0.31
CA VAL A 45 2.04 22.23 -0.80
C VAL A 45 3.11 21.77 -1.79
N ALA A 46 3.00 22.20 -3.04
CA ALA A 46 3.98 21.87 -4.06
C ALA A 46 5.25 22.69 -3.82
N LEU A 47 6.41 22.02 -3.80
CA LEU A 47 7.72 22.67 -3.68
C LEU A 47 8.13 23.41 -4.98
N THR A 48 7.43 23.16 -6.08
CA THR A 48 7.63 23.79 -7.39
C THR A 48 6.33 23.77 -8.19
N GLU A 49 6.22 24.60 -9.21
CA GLU A 49 5.08 24.59 -10.13
C GLU A 49 4.96 23.22 -10.81
N ARG A 50 3.76 22.65 -10.79
CA ARG A 50 3.48 21.37 -11.45
C ARG A 50 3.49 21.55 -12.96
N LEU A 51 4.21 20.67 -13.65
CA LEU A 51 4.16 20.58 -15.11
C LEU A 51 2.73 20.28 -15.58
N LYS A 52 2.26 21.02 -16.59
CA LYS A 52 0.94 20.80 -17.21
C LYS A 52 0.89 19.55 -18.09
N SER A 53 2.05 19.16 -18.65
CA SER A 53 2.21 17.98 -19.51
C SER A 53 3.67 17.51 -19.50
N LEU A 54 3.88 16.24 -19.85
CA LEU A 54 5.20 15.64 -20.08
C LEU A 54 5.61 15.64 -21.56
N ASP A 55 4.75 16.06 -22.49
CA ASP A 55 5.06 16.13 -23.92
C ASP A 55 6.31 16.98 -24.18
N GLY A 56 7.31 16.41 -24.84
CA GLY A 56 8.58 17.05 -25.15
C GLY A 56 9.47 17.30 -23.92
N LYS A 57 9.18 16.66 -22.79
CA LYS A 57 9.93 16.79 -21.53
C LYS A 57 10.80 15.58 -21.26
N THR A 58 11.86 15.79 -20.49
CA THR A 58 12.73 14.72 -20.01
C THR A 58 12.27 14.25 -18.63
N LEU A 59 11.93 12.96 -18.54
CA LEU A 59 11.58 12.25 -17.31
C LEU A 59 12.74 11.34 -16.91
N TYR A 60 13.26 11.54 -15.70
CA TYR A 60 14.26 10.66 -15.11
C TYR A 60 13.57 9.61 -14.22
N LEU A 61 13.87 8.34 -14.45
CA LEU A 61 13.52 7.23 -13.57
C LEU A 61 14.78 6.81 -12.81
N VAL A 62 14.81 7.06 -11.51
CA VAL A 62 16.02 6.91 -10.68
C VAL A 62 15.86 5.75 -9.71
N ASP A 63 16.65 4.70 -9.94
CA ASP A 63 16.84 3.58 -9.01
C ASP A 63 17.91 3.95 -7.97
N ILE A 64 17.52 3.99 -6.69
CA ILE A 64 18.45 4.31 -5.58
C ILE A 64 19.26 3.11 -5.10
N ASN A 65 19.14 1.95 -5.75
CA ASN A 65 19.89 0.72 -5.46
C ASN A 65 19.56 0.11 -4.09
N TRP A 66 18.33 0.30 -3.61
CA TRP A 66 17.80 -0.41 -2.44
C TRP A 66 17.08 -1.68 -2.89
N GLY A 67 17.38 -2.81 -2.24
CA GLY A 67 16.90 -4.13 -2.66
C GLY A 67 17.85 -4.89 -3.61
N GLY A 68 19.00 -4.30 -3.97
CA GLY A 68 20.00 -4.94 -4.83
C GLY A 68 19.83 -4.61 -6.32
N PRO A 69 20.67 -5.19 -7.20
CA PRO A 69 20.78 -4.79 -8.60
C PRO A 69 19.53 -5.10 -9.46
N ASP A 70 18.63 -5.96 -9.00
CA ASP A 70 17.44 -6.39 -9.76
C ASP A 70 16.13 -5.86 -9.16
N ALA A 71 16.18 -4.98 -8.16
CA ALA A 71 14.99 -4.48 -7.48
C ALA A 71 14.19 -3.51 -8.36
N ALA A 72 14.46 -2.21 -8.29
CA ALA A 72 13.64 -1.20 -8.97
C ALA A 72 13.91 -1.08 -10.48
N TYR A 73 15.08 -1.53 -10.95
CA TYR A 73 15.55 -1.22 -12.29
C TYR A 73 14.73 -1.90 -13.38
N GLY A 74 14.37 -3.17 -13.20
CA GLY A 74 13.53 -3.89 -14.16
C GLY A 74 12.15 -3.23 -14.32
N VAL A 75 11.56 -2.76 -13.21
CA VAL A 75 10.29 -2.01 -13.26
C VAL A 75 10.46 -0.71 -14.07
N PHE A 76 11.58 0.00 -13.93
CA PHE A 76 11.84 1.21 -14.70
C PHE A 76 12.14 0.96 -16.18
N GLU A 77 12.70 -0.20 -16.53
CA GLU A 77 12.82 -0.61 -17.92
C GLU A 77 11.44 -0.84 -18.56
N GLU A 78 10.55 -1.56 -17.88
CA GLU A 78 9.17 -1.77 -18.34
C GLU A 78 8.38 -0.47 -18.42
N MET A 79 8.54 0.42 -17.43
CA MET A 79 7.95 1.76 -17.50
C MET A 79 8.47 2.54 -18.70
N LYS A 80 9.77 2.49 -18.99
CA LYS A 80 10.35 3.15 -20.17
C LYS A 80 9.75 2.59 -21.46
N ILE A 81 9.57 1.27 -21.58
CA ILE A 81 8.91 0.64 -22.72
C ILE A 81 7.49 1.20 -22.88
N TRP A 82 6.70 1.19 -21.80
CA TRP A 82 5.34 1.73 -21.81
C TRP A 82 5.29 3.21 -22.23
N PHE A 83 6.19 4.05 -21.73
CA PHE A 83 6.27 5.46 -22.12
C PHE A 83 6.63 5.63 -23.60
N ASN A 84 7.55 4.83 -24.13
CA ASN A 84 7.92 4.90 -25.54
C ASN A 84 6.74 4.52 -26.45
N GLU A 85 5.89 3.58 -26.02
CA GLU A 85 4.73 3.12 -26.77
C GLU A 85 3.53 4.10 -26.66
N ASN A 86 3.24 4.57 -25.45
CA ASN A 86 2.00 5.29 -25.14
C ASN A 86 2.18 6.82 -25.07
N MET A 87 3.41 7.28 -24.83
CA MET A 87 3.77 8.69 -24.69
C MET A 87 5.11 9.00 -25.37
N PRO A 88 5.26 8.75 -26.69
CA PRO A 88 6.54 8.79 -27.39
C PRO A 88 7.22 10.17 -27.42
N LYS A 89 6.48 11.24 -27.08
CA LYS A 89 7.03 12.59 -26.96
C LYS A 89 7.76 12.82 -25.64
N VAL A 90 7.64 11.92 -24.67
CA VAL A 90 8.34 11.99 -23.39
C VAL A 90 9.71 11.34 -23.56
N ASN A 91 10.77 12.09 -23.25
CA ASN A 91 12.12 11.55 -23.25
C ASN A 91 12.40 10.88 -21.91
N VAL A 92 12.37 9.55 -21.87
CA VAL A 92 12.57 8.79 -20.62
C VAL A 92 14.01 8.30 -20.48
N ILE A 93 14.65 8.72 -19.39
CA ILE A 93 16.03 8.34 -19.03
C ILE A 93 15.98 7.52 -17.74
N VAL A 94 16.45 6.28 -17.80
CA VAL A 94 16.63 5.43 -16.62
C VAL A 94 18.06 5.62 -16.11
N LYS A 95 18.21 5.88 -14.81
CA LYS A 95 19.49 6.03 -14.13
C LYS A 95 19.50 5.19 -12.88
N ARG A 96 20.66 4.59 -12.60
CA ARG A 96 20.95 4.01 -11.29
C ARG A 96 21.89 4.94 -10.55
N LYS A 97 21.54 5.22 -9.30
CA LYS A 97 22.37 5.97 -8.37
C LYS A 97 23.64 5.21 -8.05
N THR A 98 24.75 5.92 -7.95
CA THR A 98 26.02 5.35 -7.51
C THR A 98 26.06 5.15 -5.99
N GLY A 99 26.71 4.06 -5.56
CA GLY A 99 26.86 3.71 -4.14
C GLY A 99 25.61 3.16 -3.47
N SER A 100 25.57 3.26 -2.13
CA SER A 100 24.43 2.87 -1.31
C SER A 100 23.30 3.90 -1.42
N TYR A 101 22.06 3.48 -1.15
CA TYR A 101 20.90 4.36 -1.04
C TYR A 101 21.07 5.46 0.03
N MET A 102 21.92 5.22 1.03
CA MET A 102 22.25 6.21 2.07
C MET A 102 23.30 7.24 1.65
N ALA A 103 24.12 6.92 0.64
CA ALA A 103 25.14 7.84 0.16
C ALA A 103 24.48 8.92 -0.69
N ASP A 104 25.04 10.12 -0.75
CA ASP A 104 24.58 11.14 -1.68
C ASP A 104 25.18 10.92 -3.08
N ASP A 105 24.47 11.28 -4.15
CA ASP A 105 24.95 11.23 -5.54
C ASP A 105 24.78 12.61 -6.19
N LYS A 106 25.69 13.51 -5.81
CA LYS A 106 25.64 14.93 -6.20
C LYS A 106 25.70 15.14 -7.70
N ASP A 107 26.43 14.28 -8.40
CA ASP A 107 26.59 14.39 -9.85
C ASP A 107 25.28 14.01 -10.56
N LEU A 108 24.60 12.95 -10.10
CA LEU A 108 23.28 12.58 -10.61
C LEU A 108 22.24 13.67 -10.33
N TRP A 109 22.22 14.25 -9.13
CA TRP A 109 21.27 15.32 -8.79
C TRP A 109 21.52 16.58 -9.61
N LYS A 110 22.78 16.92 -9.85
CA LYS A 110 23.15 18.04 -10.73
C LYS A 110 22.71 17.77 -12.17
N GLU A 111 22.95 16.57 -12.70
CA GLU A 111 22.50 16.19 -14.05
C GLU A 111 20.98 16.34 -14.18
N ILE A 112 20.22 15.83 -13.22
CA ILE A 112 18.75 15.90 -13.22
C ILE A 112 18.28 17.35 -13.10
N GLY A 113 18.93 18.17 -12.29
CA GLY A 113 18.61 19.59 -12.17
C GLY A 113 18.86 20.37 -13.47
N GLU A 114 19.88 20.00 -14.25
CA GLU A 114 20.23 20.67 -15.50
C GLU A 114 19.41 20.18 -16.71
N LYS A 115 19.08 18.89 -16.76
CA LYS A 115 18.52 18.23 -17.95
C LYS A 115 17.12 17.66 -17.76
N GLY A 116 16.71 17.45 -16.52
CA GLY A 116 15.42 16.85 -16.17
C GLY A 116 14.32 17.90 -16.04
N ASN A 117 13.10 17.53 -16.43
CA ASN A 117 11.91 18.29 -16.08
C ASN A 117 11.12 17.62 -14.95
N ALA A 118 11.20 16.30 -14.86
CA ALA A 118 10.58 15.52 -13.82
C ALA A 118 11.48 14.34 -13.45
N ALA A 119 11.36 13.86 -12.21
CA ALA A 119 12.03 12.66 -11.74
C ALA A 119 11.07 11.79 -10.91
N VAL A 120 11.15 10.48 -11.11
CA VAL A 120 10.56 9.46 -10.24
C VAL A 120 11.70 8.75 -9.55
N ILE A 121 11.69 8.76 -8.22
CA ILE A 121 12.73 8.12 -7.41
C ILE A 121 12.11 6.86 -6.80
N GLY A 122 12.62 5.70 -7.18
CA GLY A 122 12.15 4.40 -6.72
C GLY A 122 13.01 3.89 -5.59
N VAL A 123 12.36 3.41 -4.53
CA VAL A 123 12.99 2.83 -3.34
C VAL A 123 13.04 1.30 -3.38
N SER A 124 12.25 0.62 -4.22
CA SER A 124 12.25 -0.85 -4.35
C SER A 124 11.46 -1.25 -5.60
N GLY A 125 11.81 -2.39 -6.19
CA GLY A 125 10.87 -3.21 -6.97
C GLY A 125 10.12 -4.18 -6.08
#